data_AF-A0A9W9BAI5-F1
#
_entry.id   AF-A0A9W9BAI5-F1
#
_cell.length_a   1.000
_cell.length_b   1.000
_cell.length_c   1.000
_cell.angle_alpha   90.00
_cell.angle_beta   90.00
_cell.angle_gamma   90.00
#
_symmetry.space_group_name_H-M   'P 1'
#
loop_
_entity.id
_entity.type
_entity.pdbx_description
1 polymer ?
#
loop_
_entity_poly.entity_id
_entity_poly.type
_entity_poly.pdbx_seq_one_letter_code
_entity_poly.pdbx_strand_id
1 'polypeptide(L)'
;MTEHSPSARPSTARSNITRGIAAPVGDGTQTRRSLEQTVPWKYVGYRGYSRFISSDDDFFILRRFSVLNVRVSLALQNQLVMLERQLNELDNKYEGEPQIHNGRFEGDEKDREGLISCIEEKLRKYNELILQQSALRSHKPAPSQDIKRDVTYFSEKRLDLFVSLTTPMIGLAMLVTPLWILQSTTNLQSKLIVITVFIIVFLLVLSFGMVAKPFEALGATAAYAAILMVFMQLGIN
;
A
#
# COMPACT_ATOMS: atom_id res chain seq x y z
N MET A 1 -29.42 -61.26 -7.45
CA MET A 1 -29.29 -60.44 -6.22
C MET A 1 -28.12 -59.50 -6.48
N THR A 2 -28.35 -58.52 -7.36
CA THR A 2 -28.65 -57.09 -7.05
C THR A 2 -27.38 -56.30 -6.79
N GLU A 3 -26.78 -55.88 -7.90
CA GLU A 3 -25.82 -54.78 -8.00
C GLU A 3 -26.47 -53.45 -7.59
N HIS A 4 -25.76 -52.66 -6.79
CA HIS A 4 -26.10 -51.29 -6.47
C HIS A 4 -25.33 -50.35 -7.42
N SER A 5 -26.06 -49.73 -8.35
CA SER A 5 -25.60 -48.55 -9.09
C SER A 5 -26.06 -47.25 -8.40
N PRO A 6 -25.35 -46.12 -8.60
CA PRO A 6 -25.59 -44.87 -7.88
C PRO A 6 -26.73 -44.05 -8.51
N SER A 7 -27.61 -43.53 -7.64
CA SER A 7 -28.75 -42.68 -7.99
C SER A 7 -28.31 -41.31 -8.52
N ALA A 8 -28.48 -41.07 -9.81
CA ALA A 8 -28.43 -39.75 -10.43
C ALA A 8 -29.62 -38.89 -9.98
N ARG A 9 -29.37 -37.63 -9.59
CA ARG A 9 -30.43 -36.63 -9.32
C ARG A 9 -30.93 -36.02 -10.64
N PRO A 10 -32.22 -35.66 -10.74
CA PRO A 10 -32.81 -35.19 -11.99
C PRO A 10 -32.32 -33.78 -12.35
N SER A 11 -31.97 -33.61 -13.62
CA SER A 11 -31.78 -32.32 -14.29
C SER A 11 -33.11 -31.56 -14.36
N THR A 12 -33.29 -30.55 -13.52
CA THR A 12 -34.41 -29.61 -13.66
C THR A 12 -34.12 -28.69 -14.83
N ALA A 13 -34.76 -29.01 -15.95
CA ALA A 13 -34.94 -28.15 -17.09
C ALA A 13 -35.51 -26.79 -16.64
N ARG A 14 -34.78 -25.72 -16.93
CA ARG A 14 -35.31 -24.35 -16.98
C ARG A 14 -35.02 -23.76 -18.35
N SER A 15 -35.40 -24.49 -19.39
CA SER A 15 -35.72 -23.91 -20.70
C SER A 15 -37.08 -23.24 -20.57
N ASN A 16 -37.14 -21.93 -20.79
CA ASN A 16 -38.31 -21.11 -21.17
C ASN A 16 -38.29 -19.72 -20.52
N ILE A 17 -37.26 -18.91 -20.79
CA ILE A 17 -37.38 -17.44 -20.75
C ILE A 17 -36.58 -16.86 -21.92
N THR A 18 -36.97 -17.26 -23.14
CA THR A 18 -36.56 -16.59 -24.38
C THR A 18 -37.80 -16.41 -25.24
N ARG A 19 -38.73 -15.55 -24.80
CA ARG A 19 -39.76 -15.00 -25.68
C ARG A 19 -40.00 -13.54 -25.33
N GLY A 20 -39.71 -12.69 -26.31
CA GLY A 20 -40.33 -11.37 -26.42
C GLY A 20 -39.69 -10.25 -25.62
N ILE A 21 -38.46 -9.86 -25.96
CA ILE A 21 -38.15 -8.43 -26.00
C ILE A 21 -37.69 -8.16 -27.42
N ALA A 22 -38.65 -7.83 -28.28
CA ALA A 22 -38.36 -7.15 -29.53
C ALA A 22 -37.63 -5.86 -29.13
N ALA A 23 -36.34 -5.77 -29.45
CA ALA A 23 -35.57 -4.56 -29.21
C ALA A 23 -36.20 -3.45 -30.06
N PRO A 24 -36.66 -2.33 -29.47
CA PRO A 24 -36.98 -1.17 -30.28
C PRO A 24 -35.67 -0.73 -30.92
N VAL A 25 -35.68 -0.54 -32.25
CA VAL A 25 -34.59 0.10 -32.98
C VAL A 25 -34.58 1.56 -32.51
N GLY A 26 -33.84 1.81 -31.44
CA GLY A 26 -33.63 3.10 -30.81
C GLY A 26 -32.24 3.10 -30.23
N ASP A 27 -31.48 4.16 -30.55
CA ASP A 27 -30.10 4.47 -30.15
C ASP A 27 -29.49 3.46 -29.15
N GLY A 28 -28.54 2.65 -29.65
CA GLY A 28 -27.92 1.55 -28.89
C GLY A 28 -27.28 1.98 -27.56
N THR A 29 -27.10 3.29 -27.33
CA THR A 29 -26.66 3.84 -26.05
C THR A 29 -27.74 3.82 -24.97
N GLN A 30 -29.02 3.98 -25.31
CA GLN A 30 -30.12 4.07 -24.36
C GLN A 30 -30.57 2.69 -23.88
N THR A 31 -30.63 1.73 -24.81
CA THR A 31 -30.90 0.30 -24.52
C THR A 31 -29.83 -0.31 -23.62
N ARG A 32 -28.56 0.10 -23.77
CA ARG A 32 -27.46 -0.40 -22.94
C ARG A 32 -27.55 0.08 -21.49
N ARG A 33 -27.87 1.35 -21.26
CA ARG A 33 -28.06 1.92 -19.91
C ARG A 33 -29.23 1.27 -19.17
N SER A 34 -30.35 0.97 -19.85
CA SER A 34 -31.48 0.27 -19.25
C SER A 34 -31.19 -1.20 -18.91
N LEU A 35 -30.33 -1.86 -19.70
CA LEU A 35 -29.90 -3.24 -19.44
C LEU A 35 -28.87 -3.32 -18.31
N GLU A 36 -28.03 -2.31 -18.15
CA GLU A 36 -27.07 -2.19 -17.03
C GLU A 36 -27.79 -2.05 -15.67
N GLN A 37 -28.95 -1.40 -15.63
CA GLN A 37 -29.76 -1.25 -14.41
C GLN A 37 -30.48 -2.54 -14.00
N THR A 38 -30.90 -3.36 -14.97
CA THR A 38 -31.71 -4.56 -14.71
C THR A 38 -30.89 -5.80 -14.40
N VAL A 39 -29.67 -5.92 -14.95
CA VAL A 39 -28.74 -7.04 -14.68
C VAL A 39 -27.30 -6.55 -14.50
N PRO A 40 -27.01 -5.80 -13.42
CA PRO A 40 -25.71 -5.16 -13.21
C PRO A 40 -24.54 -6.16 -13.12
N TRP A 41 -24.74 -7.37 -12.58
CA TRP A 41 -23.68 -8.40 -12.53
C TRP A 41 -23.23 -8.89 -13.91
N LYS A 42 -24.09 -8.79 -14.94
CA LYS A 42 -23.79 -9.24 -16.31
C LYS A 42 -22.99 -8.20 -17.09
N TYR A 43 -23.28 -6.91 -16.90
CA TYR A 43 -22.69 -5.83 -17.70
C TYR A 43 -21.61 -5.01 -16.98
N VAL A 44 -21.64 -4.95 -15.65
CA VAL A 44 -20.59 -4.35 -14.82
C VAL A 44 -19.64 -5.44 -14.34
N GLY A 45 -20.14 -6.41 -13.57
CA GLY A 45 -19.44 -7.63 -13.15
C GLY A 45 -17.98 -7.43 -12.71
N TYR A 46 -17.13 -8.40 -13.06
CA TYR A 46 -15.69 -8.35 -12.75
C TYR A 46 -14.97 -7.20 -13.45
N ARG A 47 -15.41 -6.80 -14.65
CA ARG A 47 -14.82 -5.69 -15.42
C ARG A 47 -14.92 -4.35 -14.68
N GLY A 48 -16.07 -4.08 -14.08
CA GLY A 48 -16.29 -2.89 -13.27
C GLY A 48 -15.48 -2.93 -11.98
N TYR A 49 -15.48 -4.08 -11.30
CA TYR A 49 -14.69 -4.29 -10.08
C TYR A 49 -13.18 -4.11 -10.33
N SER A 50 -12.63 -4.72 -11.39
CA SER A 50 -11.21 -4.60 -11.74
C SER A 50 -10.85 -3.15 -12.06
N ARG A 51 -11.72 -2.43 -12.79
CA ARG A 51 -11.53 -1.01 -13.09
C ARG A 51 -11.58 -0.13 -11.85
N PHE A 52 -12.38 -0.51 -10.86
CA PHE A 52 -12.48 0.19 -9.59
C PHE A 52 -11.25 -0.04 -8.70
N ILE A 53 -10.83 -1.29 -8.47
CA ILE A 53 -9.64 -1.57 -7.64
C ILE A 53 -8.33 -1.12 -8.29
N SER A 54 -8.32 -0.88 -9.60
CA SER A 54 -7.15 -0.34 -10.32
C SER A 54 -7.21 1.17 -10.53
N SER A 55 -8.24 1.88 -10.04
CA SER A 55 -8.36 3.32 -10.28
C SER A 55 -7.41 4.15 -9.43
N ASP A 56 -7.00 3.60 -8.28
CA ASP A 56 -6.09 4.22 -7.33
C ASP A 56 -5.23 3.13 -6.67
N ASP A 57 -4.01 3.49 -6.27
CA ASP A 57 -3.10 2.59 -5.55
C ASP A 57 -3.68 2.22 -4.18
N ASP A 58 -4.46 3.13 -3.55
CA ASP A 58 -5.13 2.88 -2.27
C ASP A 58 -6.25 1.83 -2.37
N PHE A 59 -6.87 1.68 -3.55
CA PHE A 59 -7.93 0.70 -3.79
C PHE A 59 -7.39 -0.65 -4.30
N PHE A 60 -6.09 -0.74 -4.58
CA PHE A 60 -5.44 -1.93 -5.11
C PHE A 60 -5.19 -2.99 -4.03
N ILE A 61 -6.28 -3.57 -3.53
CA ILE A 61 -6.26 -4.54 -2.44
C ILE A 61 -6.36 -5.95 -3.01
N LEU A 62 -5.26 -6.70 -2.92
CA LEU A 62 -5.20 -8.11 -3.31
C LEU A 62 -4.82 -9.02 -2.15
N ARG A 63 -5.32 -10.25 -2.18
CA ARG A 63 -4.96 -11.27 -1.20
C ARG A 63 -3.50 -11.69 -1.41
N ARG A 64 -2.69 -11.65 -0.35
CA ARG A 64 -1.26 -12.03 -0.36
C ARG A 64 -0.95 -13.52 -0.64
N PHE A 65 -1.94 -14.41 -0.57
CA PHE A 65 -1.82 -15.87 -0.79
C PHE A 65 -0.58 -16.55 -0.17
N SER A 66 -0.20 -16.20 1.06
CA SER A 66 1.05 -16.67 1.70
C SER A 66 1.23 -18.19 1.72
N VAL A 67 0.20 -18.94 2.15
CA VAL A 67 0.25 -20.40 2.25
C VAL A 67 0.32 -21.05 0.87
N LEU A 68 -0.39 -20.50 -0.11
CA LEU A 68 -0.43 -21.05 -1.46
C LEU A 68 0.91 -20.83 -2.18
N ASN A 69 1.48 -19.63 -2.07
CA ASN A 69 2.79 -19.28 -2.61
C ASN A 69 3.89 -20.19 -2.05
N VAL A 70 3.86 -20.48 -0.74
CA VAL A 70 4.80 -21.44 -0.12
C VAL A 70 4.60 -22.86 -0.66
N ARG A 71 3.35 -23.33 -0.82
CA ARG A 71 3.07 -24.65 -1.39
C ARG A 71 3.61 -24.79 -2.82
N VAL A 72 3.45 -23.75 -3.65
CA VAL A 72 3.99 -23.74 -5.02
C VAL A 72 5.52 -23.76 -5.02
N SER A 73 6.17 -22.98 -4.14
CA SER A 73 7.63 -23.00 -3.99
C SER A 73 8.15 -24.38 -3.57
N LEU A 74 7.50 -25.03 -2.60
CA LEU A 74 7.86 -26.38 -2.15
C LEU A 74 7.65 -27.43 -3.25
N ALA A 75 6.60 -27.29 -4.06
CA ALA A 75 6.37 -28.18 -5.20
C ALA A 75 7.49 -28.07 -6.24
N LEU A 76 7.94 -26.84 -6.55
CA LEU A 76 9.07 -26.62 -7.46
C LEU A 76 10.39 -27.13 -6.87
N GLN A 77 10.62 -26.95 -5.57
CA GLN A 77 11.78 -27.49 -4.88
C GLN A 77 11.82 -29.02 -5.00
N ASN A 78 10.70 -29.70 -4.78
CA ASN A 78 10.63 -31.15 -4.95
C ASN A 78 10.92 -31.58 -6.40
N GLN A 79 10.42 -30.84 -7.40
CA GLN A 79 10.74 -31.10 -8.81
C GLN A 79 12.24 -30.94 -9.09
N LEU A 80 12.87 -29.90 -8.56
CA LEU A 80 14.31 -29.66 -8.72
C LEU A 80 15.15 -30.76 -8.07
N VAL A 81 14.78 -31.22 -6.87
CA VAL A 81 15.46 -32.34 -6.18
C VAL A 81 15.39 -33.62 -7.01
N MET A 82 14.25 -33.89 -7.67
CA MET A 82 14.13 -35.06 -8.54
C MET A 82 15.00 -34.93 -9.79
N LEU A 83 15.03 -33.76 -10.42
CA LEU A 83 15.88 -33.51 -11.59
C LEU A 83 17.37 -33.58 -11.24
N GLU A 84 17.77 -33.03 -10.10
CA GLU A 84 19.14 -33.13 -9.58
C GLU A 84 19.55 -34.59 -9.34
N ARG A 85 18.65 -35.40 -8.76
CA ARG A 85 18.89 -36.84 -8.61
C ARG A 85 19.06 -37.52 -9.96
N GLN A 86 18.19 -37.24 -10.92
CA GLN A 86 18.30 -37.80 -12.27
C GLN A 86 19.61 -37.42 -12.96
N LEU A 87 20.08 -36.19 -12.75
CA LEU A 87 21.37 -35.73 -13.29
C LEU A 87 22.51 -36.51 -12.65
N ASN A 88 22.53 -36.61 -11.32
CA ASN A 88 23.56 -37.39 -10.61
C ASN A 88 23.55 -38.88 -11.02
N GLU A 89 22.38 -39.48 -11.24
CA GLU A 89 22.26 -40.85 -11.73
C GLU A 89 22.85 -41.01 -13.14
N LEU A 90 22.63 -40.02 -14.01
CA LEU A 90 23.18 -39.99 -15.36
C LEU A 90 24.70 -39.81 -15.34
N ASP A 91 25.20 -38.94 -14.46
CA ASP A 91 26.62 -38.68 -14.27
C ASP A 91 27.35 -39.94 -13.79
N ASN A 92 26.81 -40.59 -12.76
CA ASN A 92 27.33 -41.86 -12.25
C ASN A 92 27.31 -42.98 -13.32
N LYS A 93 26.31 -42.98 -14.20
CA LYS A 93 26.26 -43.94 -15.32
C LYS A 93 27.40 -43.68 -16.30
N TYR A 94 27.64 -42.43 -16.68
CA TYR A 94 28.68 -42.07 -17.65
C TYR A 94 30.10 -42.26 -17.08
N GLU A 95 30.29 -42.15 -15.76
CA GLU A 95 31.55 -42.53 -15.11
C GLU A 95 31.96 -43.99 -15.40
N GLY A 96 30.98 -44.88 -15.58
CA GLY A 96 31.21 -46.29 -15.90
C GLY A 96 31.47 -46.58 -17.39
N GLU A 97 31.27 -45.60 -18.29
CA GLU A 97 31.36 -45.79 -19.74
C GLU A 97 32.60 -45.09 -20.32
N PRO A 98 33.66 -45.82 -20.72
CA PRO A 98 34.94 -45.22 -21.16
C PRO A 98 34.85 -44.34 -22.41
N GLN A 99 33.76 -44.46 -23.18
CA GLN A 99 33.55 -43.73 -24.43
C GLN A 99 32.84 -42.39 -24.24
N ILE A 100 32.23 -42.16 -23.06
CA ILE A 100 31.46 -40.95 -22.76
C ILE A 100 32.31 -40.03 -21.87
N HIS A 101 32.39 -38.76 -22.24
CA HIS A 101 33.25 -37.80 -21.55
C HIS A 101 32.44 -36.94 -20.55
N ASN A 102 32.56 -37.22 -19.25
CA ASN A 102 31.81 -36.53 -18.18
C ASN A 102 32.32 -35.09 -17.84
N GLY A 103 33.38 -34.60 -18.50
CA GLY A 103 34.02 -33.31 -18.18
C GLY A 103 33.92 -32.22 -19.26
N ARG A 104 33.10 -32.40 -20.31
CA ARG A 104 33.04 -31.48 -21.46
C ARG A 104 31.58 -31.15 -21.77
N PHE A 105 31.24 -29.86 -21.71
CA PHE A 105 29.90 -29.37 -22.04
C PHE A 105 29.65 -29.22 -23.54
N GLU A 106 30.71 -29.08 -24.35
CA GLU A 106 30.60 -28.91 -25.79
C GLU A 106 30.52 -30.28 -26.49
N GLY A 107 29.39 -30.56 -27.14
CA GLY A 107 29.11 -31.86 -27.76
C GLY A 107 28.69 -32.94 -26.76
N ASP A 108 28.02 -32.53 -25.69
CA ASP A 108 27.52 -33.41 -24.63
C ASP A 108 26.37 -34.31 -25.12
N GLU A 109 26.07 -35.35 -24.34
CA GLU A 109 25.02 -36.30 -24.68
C GLU A 109 23.64 -35.65 -24.56
N LYS A 110 22.75 -35.91 -25.53
CA LYS A 110 21.46 -35.21 -25.65
C LYS A 110 20.58 -35.35 -24.41
N ASP A 111 20.67 -36.48 -23.72
CA ASP A 111 19.91 -36.76 -22.51
C ASP A 111 20.32 -35.83 -21.37
N ARG A 112 21.62 -35.52 -21.24
CA ARG A 112 22.15 -34.60 -20.22
C ARG A 112 21.81 -33.17 -20.56
N GLU A 113 22.00 -32.77 -21.81
CA GLU A 113 21.66 -31.43 -22.29
C GLU A 113 20.17 -31.11 -22.05
N GLY A 114 19.29 -32.08 -22.37
CA GLY A 114 17.86 -31.95 -22.12
C GLY A 114 17.51 -31.81 -20.64
N LEU A 115 18.19 -32.56 -19.77
CA LEU A 115 17.97 -32.51 -18.33
C LEU A 115 18.44 -31.18 -17.72
N ILE A 116 19.62 -30.69 -18.14
CA ILE A 116 20.15 -29.38 -17.75
C ILE A 116 19.20 -28.26 -18.20
N SER A 117 18.68 -28.32 -19.42
CA SER A 117 17.71 -27.34 -19.92
C SER A 117 16.41 -27.33 -19.08
N CYS A 118 15.91 -28.51 -18.71
CA CYS A 118 14.75 -28.64 -17.83
C CYS A 118 15.02 -28.06 -16.42
N ILE A 119 16.21 -28.34 -15.85
CA ILE A 119 16.65 -27.79 -14.57
C ILE A 119 16.72 -26.27 -14.65
N GLU A 120 17.30 -25.71 -15.70
CA GLU A 120 17.43 -24.26 -15.90
C GLU A 120 16.06 -23.57 -15.85
N GLU A 121 15.07 -24.12 -16.57
CA GLU A 121 13.72 -23.57 -16.62
C GLU A 121 13.05 -23.59 -15.23
N LYS A 122 13.15 -24.71 -14.50
CA LYS A 122 12.55 -24.87 -13.17
C LYS A 122 13.25 -24.02 -12.12
N LEU A 123 14.57 -23.94 -12.19
CA LEU A 123 15.40 -23.18 -11.26
C LEU A 123 15.13 -21.69 -11.38
N ARG A 124 14.98 -21.19 -12.62
CA ARG A 124 14.60 -19.80 -12.88
C ARG A 124 13.25 -19.45 -12.23
N LYS A 125 12.23 -20.29 -12.45
CA LYS A 125 10.89 -20.11 -11.87
C LYS A 125 10.91 -20.14 -10.34
N TYR A 126 11.69 -21.05 -9.76
CA TYR A 126 11.85 -21.14 -8.30
C TYR A 126 12.50 -19.88 -7.73
N ASN A 127 13.63 -19.45 -8.30
CA ASN A 127 14.36 -18.27 -7.84
C ASN A 127 13.52 -17.00 -7.95
N GLU A 128 12.80 -16.83 -9.06
CA GLU A 128 11.90 -15.70 -9.27
C GLU A 128 10.81 -15.63 -8.18
N LEU A 129 10.17 -16.76 -7.86
CA LEU A 129 9.14 -16.82 -6.82
C LEU A 129 9.69 -16.47 -5.43
N ILE A 130 10.91 -16.92 -5.10
CA ILE A 130 11.53 -16.61 -3.81
C ILE A 130 11.85 -15.12 -3.71
N LEU A 131 12.37 -14.51 -4.78
CA LEU A 131 12.66 -13.07 -4.83
C LEU A 131 11.38 -12.22 -4.75
N GLN A 132 10.34 -12.61 -5.47
CA GLN A 132 9.03 -11.94 -5.39
C GLN A 132 8.44 -12.05 -3.97
N GLN A 133 8.53 -13.23 -3.34
CA GLN A 133 8.03 -13.41 -1.98
C GLN A 133 8.83 -12.65 -0.93
N SER A 134 10.15 -12.54 -1.08
CA SER A 134 10.98 -11.77 -0.15
C SER A 134 10.67 -10.28 -0.25
N ALA A 135 10.50 -9.76 -1.47
CA ALA A 135 10.06 -8.38 -1.71
C ALA A 135 8.66 -8.10 -1.14
N LEU A 136 7.71 -9.02 -1.27
CA LEU A 136 6.37 -8.87 -0.69
C LEU A 136 6.37 -8.93 0.85
N ARG A 137 7.35 -9.62 1.45
CA ARG A 137 7.48 -9.76 2.90
C ARG A 137 8.26 -8.63 3.56
N SER A 138 9.12 -7.92 2.80
CA SER A 138 9.87 -6.78 3.33
C SER A 138 8.99 -5.55 3.56
N HIS A 139 7.80 -5.51 2.95
CA HIS A 139 6.83 -4.44 3.17
C HIS A 139 6.25 -4.49 4.60
N LYS A 140 6.25 -3.34 5.28
CA LYS A 140 5.69 -3.24 6.63
C LYS A 140 4.19 -3.59 6.59
N PRO A 141 3.69 -4.42 7.52
CA PRO A 141 2.25 -4.66 7.62
C PRO A 141 1.54 -3.35 7.94
N ALA A 142 0.34 -3.15 7.37
CA ALA A 142 -0.49 -1.99 7.67
C ALA A 142 -0.74 -1.90 9.19
N PRO A 143 -0.60 -0.71 9.81
CA PRO A 143 -0.87 -0.53 11.23
C PRO A 143 -2.29 -0.97 11.58
N SER A 144 -2.44 -1.81 12.60
CA SER A 144 -3.73 -2.35 13.04
C SER A 144 -4.71 -1.31 13.60
N GLN A 145 -4.30 -0.04 13.69
CA GLN A 145 -5.08 1.06 14.28
C GLN A 145 -6.09 1.68 13.30
N ASP A 146 -5.95 1.46 11.99
CA ASP A 146 -6.87 2.05 10.98
C ASP A 146 -8.12 1.22 10.69
N ILE A 147 -8.27 0.05 11.32
CA ILE A 147 -9.41 -0.86 11.07
C ILE A 147 -10.67 -0.42 11.85
N LYS A 148 -10.57 0.60 12.72
CA LYS A 148 -11.70 1.08 13.56
C LYS A 148 -12.11 2.53 13.34
N ARG A 149 -11.50 3.25 12.41
CA ARG A 149 -11.91 4.62 12.11
C ARG A 149 -12.70 4.61 10.82
N ASP A 150 -13.93 5.12 10.86
CA ASP A 150 -14.63 5.57 9.66
C ASP A 150 -13.75 6.66 9.04
N VAL A 151 -12.95 6.28 8.04
CA VAL A 151 -12.05 7.20 7.34
C VAL A 151 -12.91 7.97 6.35
N THR A 152 -13.42 9.12 6.78
CA THR A 152 -13.84 10.15 5.82
C THR A 152 -12.58 10.67 5.14
N TYR A 153 -12.34 10.18 3.92
CA TYR A 153 -11.22 10.57 3.05
C TYR A 153 -11.27 12.06 2.76
N PHE A 154 -10.62 12.87 3.60
CA PHE A 154 -10.29 14.25 3.24
C PHE A 154 -8.95 14.23 2.53
N SER A 155 -8.95 14.75 1.29
CA SER A 155 -7.79 14.89 0.41
C SER A 155 -6.52 15.28 1.19
N GLU A 156 -5.59 14.34 1.34
CA GLU A 156 -4.35 14.50 2.12
C GLU A 156 -3.59 15.79 1.75
N LYS A 157 -3.52 16.09 0.45
CA LYS A 157 -2.90 17.32 -0.09
C LYS A 157 -3.52 18.62 0.44
N ARG A 158 -4.83 18.64 0.68
CA ARG A 158 -5.52 19.83 1.19
C ARG A 158 -5.35 19.95 2.70
N LEU A 159 -5.29 18.82 3.41
CA LEU A 159 -5.03 18.80 4.85
C LEU A 159 -3.60 19.23 5.15
N ASP A 160 -2.62 18.69 4.45
CA ASP A 160 -1.22 19.07 4.65
C ASP A 160 -0.99 20.53 4.29
N LEU A 161 -1.64 21.02 3.23
CA LEU A 161 -1.61 22.44 2.90
C LEU A 161 -2.30 23.29 3.97
N PHE A 162 -3.46 22.86 4.46
CA PHE A 162 -4.18 23.58 5.50
C PHE A 162 -3.39 23.65 6.81
N VAL A 163 -2.78 22.55 7.24
CA VAL A 163 -1.92 22.48 8.44
C VAL A 163 -0.65 23.30 8.26
N SER A 164 -0.02 23.22 7.08
CA SER A 164 1.18 23.99 6.74
C SER A 164 0.90 25.50 6.65
N LEU A 165 -0.32 25.89 6.26
CA LEU A 165 -0.75 27.29 6.22
C LEU A 165 -1.18 27.82 7.60
N THR A 166 -1.86 26.99 8.39
CA THR A 166 -2.47 27.42 9.66
C THR A 166 -1.43 27.53 10.78
N THR A 167 -0.47 26.62 10.85
CA THR A 167 0.61 26.62 11.86
C THR A 167 1.39 27.95 11.91
N PRO A 168 1.94 28.48 10.79
CA PRO A 168 2.64 29.77 10.81
C PRO A 168 1.69 30.96 11.07
N MET A 169 0.43 30.88 10.64
CA MET A 169 -0.56 31.93 10.89
C MET A 169 -0.88 32.06 12.39
N ILE A 170 -0.98 30.94 13.10
CA ILE A 170 -1.14 30.94 14.57
C ILE A 170 0.08 31.57 15.24
N GLY A 171 1.29 31.20 14.82
CA GLY A 171 2.53 31.79 15.36
C GLY A 171 2.64 33.30 15.12
N LEU A 172 2.25 33.78 13.94
CA LEU A 172 2.25 35.21 13.61
C LEU A 172 1.20 35.98 14.40
N ALA A 173 -0.03 35.47 14.48
CA ALA A 173 -1.09 36.07 15.29
C ALA A 173 -0.66 36.15 16.76
N MET A 174 0.00 35.10 17.26
CA MET A 174 0.53 35.03 18.60
C MET A 174 1.62 36.08 18.87
N LEU A 175 2.39 36.49 17.86
CA LEU A 175 3.42 37.52 17.98
C LEU A 175 2.82 38.94 17.98
N VAL A 176 1.79 39.18 17.18
CA VAL A 176 1.15 40.49 17.02
C VAL A 176 0.16 40.78 18.16
N THR A 177 -0.58 39.77 18.63
CA THR A 177 -1.63 39.93 19.66
C THR A 177 -1.13 40.59 20.96
N PRO A 178 -0.02 40.15 21.58
CA PRO A 178 0.47 40.79 22.80
C PRO A 178 0.96 42.22 22.58
N LEU A 179 1.40 42.58 21.37
CA LEU A 179 1.79 43.96 21.06
C LEU A 179 0.59 44.92 21.12
N TRP A 180 -0.55 44.51 20.55
CA TRP A 180 -1.79 45.29 20.62
C TRP A 180 -2.33 45.39 22.05
N ILE A 181 -2.26 44.30 22.81
CA ILE A 181 -2.72 44.25 24.21
C ILE A 181 -1.83 45.12 25.12
N LEU A 182 -0.51 45.09 24.90
CA LEU A 182 0.45 45.91 25.65
C LEU A 182 0.24 47.41 25.39
N GLN A 183 -0.11 47.80 24.15
CA GLN A 183 -0.44 49.19 23.83
C GLN A 183 -1.73 49.65 24.53
N SER A 184 -2.71 48.76 24.70
CA SER A 184 -3.97 49.10 25.36
C SER A 184 -3.87 49.13 26.90
N THR A 185 -2.81 48.58 27.47
CA THR A 185 -2.68 48.40 28.92
C THR A 185 -1.76 49.46 29.52
N THR A 186 -2.24 50.23 30.51
CA THR A 186 -1.46 51.30 31.16
C THR A 186 -0.71 50.82 32.41
N ASN A 187 -1.24 49.84 33.14
CA ASN A 187 -0.67 49.35 34.40
C ASN A 187 0.56 48.45 34.20
N LEU A 188 1.69 48.77 34.86
CA LEU A 188 2.94 48.00 34.76
C LEU A 188 2.78 46.53 35.18
N GLN A 189 2.00 46.27 36.24
CA GLN A 189 1.74 44.91 36.74
C GLN A 189 1.00 44.06 35.69
N SER A 190 0.00 44.63 35.02
CA SER A 190 -0.76 43.95 33.97
C SER A 190 0.10 43.67 32.73
N LYS A 191 1.00 44.59 32.36
CA LYS A 191 1.96 44.38 31.26
C LYS A 191 2.86 43.16 31.52
N LEU A 192 3.35 43.01 32.76
CA LEU A 192 4.22 41.90 33.15
C LEU A 192 3.49 40.54 33.10
N ILE A 193 2.23 40.51 33.55
CA ILE A 193 1.38 39.31 33.50
C ILE A 193 1.09 38.92 32.04
N VAL A 194 0.78 39.88 31.17
CA VAL A 194 0.51 39.59 29.74
C VAL A 194 1.75 38.98 29.08
N ILE A 195 2.93 39.57 29.25
CA ILE A 195 4.17 39.07 28.62
C ILE A 195 4.48 37.63 29.07
N THR A 196 4.41 37.35 30.37
CA THR A 196 4.72 36.02 30.92
C THR A 196 3.76 34.95 30.40
N VAL A 197 2.47 35.23 30.33
CA VAL A 197 1.47 34.30 29.79
C VAL A 197 1.74 34.00 28.31
N PHE A 198 2.00 35.02 27.48
CA PHE A 198 2.26 34.81 26.06
C PHE A 198 3.60 34.10 25.79
N ILE A 199 4.63 34.29 26.62
CA ILE A 199 5.89 33.53 26.50
C ILE A 199 5.68 32.04 26.82
N ILE A 200 4.91 31.70 27.85
CA ILE A 200 4.62 30.31 28.22
C ILE A 200 3.84 29.60 27.11
N VAL A 201 2.81 30.26 26.57
CA VAL A 201 2.04 29.71 25.45
C VAL A 201 2.94 29.52 24.22
N PHE A 202 3.89 30.42 23.97
CA PHE A 202 4.78 30.36 22.82
C PHE A 202 5.72 29.16 22.93
N LEU A 203 6.27 28.95 24.13
CA LEU A 203 7.07 27.76 24.45
C LEU A 203 6.28 26.46 24.30
N LEU A 204 5.00 26.43 24.67
CA LEU A 204 4.15 25.25 24.47
C LEU A 204 3.91 24.96 22.99
N VAL A 205 3.64 25.99 22.18
CA VAL A 205 3.46 25.83 20.73
C VAL A 205 4.76 25.35 20.06
N LEU A 206 5.93 25.86 20.47
CA LEU A 206 7.21 25.34 20.00
C LEU A 206 7.45 23.89 20.43
N SER A 207 7.05 23.53 21.65
CA SER A 207 7.19 22.18 22.21
C SER A 207 6.37 21.12 21.46
N PHE A 208 5.13 21.48 21.08
CA PHE A 208 4.26 20.56 20.34
C PHE A 208 4.41 20.64 18.82
N GLY A 209 4.84 21.78 18.29
CA GLY A 209 4.70 22.11 16.86
C GLY A 209 5.93 21.92 16.00
N MET A 210 7.14 21.76 16.55
CA MET A 210 8.35 21.68 15.72
C MET A 210 9.35 20.61 16.18
N VAL A 211 9.80 19.76 15.24
CA VAL A 211 11.06 19.00 15.33
C VAL A 211 12.25 19.95 15.11
N ALA A 212 12.22 21.11 15.78
CA ALA A 212 13.32 22.06 15.74
C ALA A 212 14.35 21.68 16.80
N LYS A 213 15.63 21.91 16.51
CA LYS A 213 16.69 21.61 17.47
C LYS A 213 16.47 22.47 18.73
N PRO A 214 16.71 21.94 19.94
CA PRO A 214 16.44 22.67 21.19
C PRO A 214 17.13 24.05 21.26
N PHE A 215 18.27 24.20 20.58
CA PHE A 215 19.00 25.46 20.48
C PHE A 215 18.31 26.52 19.61
N GLU A 216 17.56 26.12 18.58
CA GLU A 216 16.79 27.05 17.71
C GLU A 216 15.56 27.58 18.45
N ALA A 217 14.90 26.72 19.23
CA ALA A 217 13.76 27.10 20.07
C ALA A 217 14.15 28.12 21.15
N LEU A 218 15.33 27.97 21.77
CA LEU A 218 15.87 28.92 22.74
C LEU A 218 16.15 30.28 22.09
N GLY A 219 16.77 30.30 20.91
CA GLY A 219 17.04 31.53 20.16
C GLY A 219 15.75 32.29 19.78
N ALA A 220 14.74 31.57 19.28
CA ALA A 220 13.44 32.16 18.94
C ALA A 220 12.72 32.74 20.17
N THR A 221 12.77 32.05 21.30
CA THR A 221 12.18 32.51 22.56
C THR A 221 12.87 33.77 23.09
N ALA A 222 14.21 33.80 23.04
CA ALA A 222 14.98 34.97 23.46
C ALA A 222 14.69 36.20 22.59
N ALA A 223 14.62 36.02 21.26
CA ALA A 223 14.28 37.10 20.34
C ALA A 223 12.86 37.64 20.59
N TYR A 224 11.89 36.75 20.78
CA TYR A 224 10.51 37.13 21.06
C TYR A 224 10.35 37.85 22.40
N ALA A 225 10.97 37.34 23.46
CA ALA A 225 10.96 37.98 24.78
C ALA A 225 11.61 39.37 24.75
N ALA A 226 12.70 39.53 23.99
CA ALA A 226 13.36 40.83 23.83
C ALA A 226 12.47 41.86 23.14
N ILE A 227 11.74 41.48 22.07
CA ILE A 227 10.79 42.37 21.39
C ILE A 227 9.73 42.87 22.37
N LEU A 228 9.09 41.96 23.13
CA LEU A 228 8.07 42.34 24.12
C LEU A 228 8.64 43.24 25.24
N MET A 229 9.86 42.98 25.70
CA MET A 229 10.53 43.80 26.71
C MET A 229 10.87 45.22 26.22
N VAL A 230 11.33 45.38 24.97
CA VAL A 230 11.59 46.71 24.38
C VAL A 230 10.30 47.51 24.29
N PHE A 231 9.19 46.89 23.88
CA PHE A 231 7.90 47.57 23.83
C PHE A 231 7.35 47.92 25.22
N MET A 232 7.64 47.13 26.24
CA MET A 232 7.33 47.50 27.62
C MET A 232 8.04 48.80 28.02
N GLN A 233 9.31 49.00 27.62
CA GLN A 233 10.08 50.20 27.91
C GLN A 233 9.57 51.43 27.15
N LEU A 234 9.13 51.27 25.90
CA LEU A 234 8.56 52.36 25.10
C LEU A 234 7.24 52.90 25.65
N GLY A 235 6.45 52.07 26.32
CA GLY A 235 5.18 52.48 26.95
C GLY A 235 5.31 52.97 28.40
N ILE A 236 6.53 53.23 28.89
CA ILE A 236 6.82 53.81 30.21
C ILE A 236 7.29 55.27 30.10
N ASN A 237 7.68 55.73 28.90
CA ASN A 237 7.96 57.13 28.58
C ASN A 237 6.71 57.88 28.11
#